data_AF-A0A151IEB6-F1
#
_entry.id   AF-A0A151IEB6-F1
#
_cell.length_a   1.000
_cell.length_b   1.000
_cell.length_c   1.000
_cell.angle_alpha   90.00
_cell.angle_beta   90.00
_cell.angle_gamma   90.00
#
_symmetry.space_group_name_H-M   'P 1'
#
loop_
_entity.id
_entity.type
_entity.pdbx_description
1 polymer ?
#
loop_
_entity_poly.entity_id
_entity_poly.type
_entity_poly.pdbx_seq_one_letter_code
_entity_poly.pdbx_strand_id
1 'polypeptide(L)'
;MKDYFKQFGNVTRVRVVRSKRTGKSCGYGYIEFLHSQVAEIAADTMNNYLMCGRLLKATYIPSEKQHSGFFSGVNWSEDKYPKLKNRRQTTLSKNRLQSAKDHEKYVQRSLNNLSALESKLQVKGISIKFEPVDVPKM
;
A
#
# COMPACT_ATOMS: atom_id res chain seq x y z
N MET A 1 14.67 14.73 -8.29
CA MET A 1 15.44 13.64 -7.65
C MET A 1 16.23 12.86 -8.69
N LYS A 2 15.58 12.14 -9.63
CA LYS A 2 16.31 11.40 -10.68
C LYS A 2 17.33 12.27 -11.43
N ASP A 3 16.93 13.44 -11.91
CA ASP A 3 17.80 14.29 -12.72
C ASP A 3 19.02 14.84 -11.97
N TYR A 4 18.86 15.18 -10.69
CA TYR A 4 19.97 15.63 -9.85
C TYR A 4 21.01 14.51 -9.66
N PHE A 5 20.55 13.29 -9.33
CA PHE A 5 21.46 12.18 -9.06
C PHE A 5 22.08 11.55 -10.32
N LYS A 6 21.60 11.89 -11.52
CA LYS A 6 22.25 11.50 -12.78
C LYS A 6 23.70 12.02 -12.89
N GLN A 7 24.05 13.09 -12.17
CA GLN A 7 25.41 13.63 -12.17
C GLN A 7 26.46 12.67 -11.58
N PHE A 8 26.03 11.79 -10.66
CA PHE A 8 26.92 10.78 -10.08
C PHE A 8 27.08 9.56 -11.00
N GLY A 9 26.05 9.24 -11.78
CA GLY A 9 26.06 8.14 -12.73
C GLY A 9 24.67 7.72 -13.19
N ASN A 10 24.60 6.59 -13.88
CA ASN A 10 23.34 6.11 -14.45
C ASN A 10 22.39 5.59 -13.35
N VAL A 11 21.19 6.18 -13.28
CA VAL A 11 20.17 5.88 -12.27
C VAL A 11 19.10 4.96 -12.85
N THR A 12 19.03 3.73 -12.32
CA THR A 12 18.11 2.68 -12.76
C THR A 12 16.72 2.90 -12.18
N ARG A 13 16.60 2.99 -10.85
CA ARG A 13 15.32 3.16 -10.14
C ARG A 13 15.39 4.32 -9.15
N VAL A 14 14.29 5.06 -9.06
CA VAL A 14 14.11 6.12 -8.06
C VAL A 14 12.72 6.01 -7.48
N ARG A 15 12.62 6.10 -6.15
CA ARG A 15 11.33 6.14 -5.48
C ARG A 15 11.35 7.09 -4.29
N VAL A 16 10.42 8.03 -4.29
CA VAL A 16 10.11 8.86 -3.12
C VAL A 16 8.99 8.19 -2.34
N VAL A 17 9.20 7.94 -1.05
CA VAL A 17 8.18 7.35 -0.21
C VAL A 17 7.16 8.43 0.18
N ARG A 18 5.88 8.08 0.07
CA ARG A 18 4.75 8.96 0.34
C ARG A 18 3.79 8.33 1.32
N SER A 19 3.11 9.16 2.11
CA SER A 19 2.12 8.71 3.07
C SER A 19 0.96 8.05 2.37
N LYS A 20 0.63 6.81 2.77
CA LYS A 20 -0.55 6.10 2.27
C LYS A 20 -1.86 6.81 2.58
N ARG A 21 -1.91 7.75 3.53
CA ARG A 21 -3.14 8.46 3.93
C ARG A 21 -3.30 9.78 3.19
N THR A 22 -2.24 10.59 3.15
CA THR A 22 -2.30 11.97 2.62
C THR A 22 -1.70 12.12 1.23
N GLY A 23 -0.94 11.13 0.74
CA GLY A 23 -0.22 11.21 -0.54
C GLY A 23 0.97 12.18 -0.53
N LYS A 24 1.21 12.91 0.56
CA LYS A 24 2.37 13.79 0.73
C LYS A 24 3.67 12.99 0.87
N SER A 25 4.80 13.58 0.48
CA SER A 25 6.13 13.00 0.71
C SER A 25 6.36 12.75 2.20
N CYS A 26 6.93 11.59 2.54
CA CYS A 26 7.38 11.29 3.89
C CYS A 26 8.78 11.87 4.18
N GLY A 27 9.42 12.52 3.19
CA GLY A 27 10.74 13.13 3.37
C GLY A 27 11.93 12.17 3.16
N TYR A 28 11.69 10.96 2.66
CA TYR A 28 12.74 10.00 2.33
C TYR A 28 12.41 9.22 1.06
N GLY A 29 13.42 8.58 0.49
CA GLY A 29 13.32 7.81 -0.74
C GLY A 29 14.52 6.90 -0.96
N TYR A 30 14.43 6.09 -2.00
CA TYR A 30 15.46 5.15 -2.40
C TYR A 30 15.89 5.45 -3.83
N ILE A 31 17.20 5.32 -4.08
CA ILE A 31 17.82 5.50 -5.38
C ILE A 31 18.67 4.27 -5.63
N GLU A 32 18.52 3.69 -6.82
CA GLU A 32 19.36 2.61 -7.29
C GLU A 32 20.16 3.09 -8.50
N PHE A 33 21.46 2.90 -8.43
CA PHE A 33 22.41 3.15 -9.51
C PHE A 33 22.76 1.85 -10.22
N LEU A 34 23.27 1.96 -11.44
CA LEU A 34 23.76 0.80 -12.19
C LEU A 34 24.97 0.13 -11.51
N HIS A 35 25.83 0.92 -10.86
CA HIS A 35 27.04 0.43 -10.19
C HIS A 35 27.00 0.74 -8.69
N SER A 36 27.40 -0.23 -7.86
CA SER A 36 27.41 -0.09 -6.39
C SER A 36 28.40 0.98 -5.90
N GLN A 37 29.56 1.08 -6.53
CA GLN A 37 30.59 2.08 -6.21
C GLN A 37 30.05 3.52 -6.34
N VAL A 38 29.23 3.78 -7.36
CA VAL A 38 28.60 5.09 -7.56
C VAL A 38 27.61 5.39 -6.44
N ALA A 39 26.87 4.37 -5.97
CA ALA A 39 25.92 4.53 -4.87
C ALA A 39 26.62 4.84 -3.54
N GLU A 40 27.79 4.25 -3.29
CA GLU A 40 28.62 4.52 -2.11
C GLU A 40 29.16 5.96 -2.14
N ILE A 41 29.78 6.38 -3.24
CA ILE A 41 30.28 7.76 -3.42
C ILE A 41 29.13 8.77 -3.30
N ALA A 42 27.99 8.50 -3.93
CA ALA A 42 26.81 9.38 -3.83
C ALA A 42 26.25 9.45 -2.41
N ALA A 43 26.31 8.36 -1.64
CA ALA A 43 25.87 8.37 -0.25
C ALA A 43 26.80 9.21 0.63
N ASP A 44 28.11 9.02 0.50
CA ASP A 44 29.10 9.74 1.31
C ASP A 44 29.13 11.23 1.00
N THR A 45 29.10 11.59 -0.28
CA THR A 45 29.11 13.00 -0.72
C THR A 45 27.83 13.76 -0.35
N MET A 46 26.67 13.09 -0.35
CA MET A 46 25.39 13.72 -0.06
C MET A 46 24.98 13.63 1.42
N ASN A 47 25.72 12.86 2.23
CA ASN A 47 25.43 12.77 3.65
C ASN A 47 25.78 14.09 4.34
N ASN A 48 24.83 14.63 5.12
CA ASN A 48 24.86 15.98 5.70
C ASN A 48 24.93 17.13 4.66
N TYR A 49 24.57 16.88 3.41
CA TYR A 49 24.44 17.96 2.42
C TYR A 49 23.18 18.77 2.66
N LEU A 50 23.29 20.11 2.65
CA LEU A 50 22.16 21.01 2.82
C LEU A 50 21.39 21.15 1.50
N MET A 51 20.21 20.54 1.40
CA MET A 51 19.36 20.60 0.23
C MET A 51 17.95 21.09 0.58
N CYS A 52 17.45 22.09 -0.14
CA CYS A 52 16.11 22.66 0.08
C CYS A 52 15.83 23.04 1.55
N GLY A 53 16.85 23.58 2.25
CA GLY A 53 16.74 23.99 3.65
C GLY A 53 16.73 22.83 4.66
N ARG A 54 17.09 21.60 4.27
CA ARG A 54 17.25 20.45 5.18
C ARG A 54 18.55 19.72 4.91
N LEU A 55 19.23 19.31 5.98
CA LEU A 55 20.37 18.40 5.88
C LEU A 55 19.87 17.01 5.47
N LEU A 56 20.48 16.46 4.42
CA LEU A 56 20.19 15.11 3.97
C LEU A 56 20.94 14.10 4.82
N LYS A 57 20.27 13.00 5.16
CA LYS A 57 20.92 11.80 5.67
C LYS A 57 20.94 10.78 4.54
N ALA A 58 22.11 10.56 3.95
CA ALA A 58 22.31 9.62 2.86
C ALA A 58 23.14 8.45 3.37
N THR A 59 22.70 7.23 3.09
CA THR A 59 23.35 6.01 3.56
C THR A 59 23.35 4.99 2.45
N TYR A 60 24.50 4.39 2.18
CA TYR A 60 24.60 3.25 1.27
C TYR A 60 23.91 2.02 1.87
N ILE A 61 23.17 1.29 1.04
CA ILE A 61 22.50 0.06 1.44
C ILE A 61 23.14 -1.12 0.68
N PRO A 62 23.88 -2.00 1.37
CA PRO A 62 24.48 -3.19 0.77
C PRO A 62 23.42 -4.12 0.17
N SER A 63 23.79 -4.90 -0.84
CA SER A 63 22.88 -5.83 -1.53
C SER A 63 22.16 -6.79 -0.57
N GLU A 64 22.83 -7.26 0.48
CA GLU A 64 22.26 -8.17 1.48
C GLU A 64 21.10 -7.57 2.27
N LYS A 65 21.10 -6.25 2.45
CA LYS A 65 20.05 -5.51 3.19
C LYS A 65 18.96 -4.96 2.27
N GLN A 66 19.03 -5.25 0.97
CA GLN A 66 18.04 -4.80 0.00
C GLN A 66 16.78 -5.67 0.10
N HIS A 67 15.64 -5.02 0.38
CA HIS A 67 14.34 -5.69 0.34
C HIS A 67 13.56 -5.24 -0.90
N SER A 68 12.83 -6.16 -1.51
CA SER A 68 11.85 -5.87 -2.59
C SER A 68 10.87 -4.73 -2.25
N GLY A 69 10.63 -4.48 -0.95
CA GLY A 69 9.80 -3.41 -0.42
C GLY A 69 10.24 -2.00 -0.78
N PHE A 70 11.55 -1.78 -1.00
CA PHE A 70 12.09 -0.45 -1.26
C PHE A 70 11.52 0.18 -2.52
N PHE A 71 11.28 -0.62 -3.56
CA PHE A 71 10.68 -0.16 -4.81
C PHE A 71 9.25 -0.69 -5.02
N SER A 72 8.66 -1.41 -4.06
CA SER A 72 7.30 -1.96 -4.18
C SER A 72 6.20 -0.92 -3.99
N GLY A 73 5.38 -0.71 -5.01
CA GLY A 73 4.25 0.21 -4.96
C GLY A 73 4.08 0.92 -6.29
N VAL A 74 3.11 1.83 -6.34
CA VAL A 74 2.79 2.54 -7.57
C VAL A 74 3.48 3.91 -7.57
N ASN A 75 3.96 4.34 -8.73
CA ASN A 75 4.49 5.68 -8.88
C ASN A 75 3.38 6.72 -8.64
N TRP A 76 3.77 7.83 -8.01
CA TRP A 76 2.84 8.91 -7.73
C TRP A 76 2.29 9.52 -9.03
N SER A 77 0.97 9.73 -9.07
CA SER A 77 0.22 10.35 -10.16
C SER A 77 -1.00 11.02 -9.55
N GLU A 78 -1.48 12.08 -10.20
CA GLU A 78 -2.70 12.83 -9.87
C GLU A 78 -3.90 11.89 -9.61
N ASP A 79 -4.02 10.81 -10.39
CA ASP A 79 -5.13 9.86 -10.30
C ASP A 79 -4.91 8.79 -9.22
N LYS A 80 -3.66 8.36 -9.03
CA LYS A 80 -3.34 7.18 -8.21
C LYS A 80 -3.24 7.49 -6.71
N TYR A 81 -2.96 8.74 -6.33
CA TYR A 81 -2.63 9.11 -4.96
C TYR A 81 -3.46 10.21 -4.25
N PRO A 82 -4.66 10.64 -4.69
CA PRO A 82 -5.55 11.46 -3.88
C PRO A 82 -6.47 10.56 -3.04
N LYS A 83 -5.93 9.94 -1.98
CA LYS A 83 -6.72 9.07 -1.09
C LYS A 83 -7.95 9.75 -0.47
N LEU A 84 -7.98 11.08 -0.33
CA LEU A 84 -9.20 11.80 0.11
C LEU A 84 -10.33 11.71 -0.93
N LYS A 85 -10.02 11.90 -2.22
CA LYS A 85 -10.98 11.74 -3.32
C LYS A 85 -11.44 10.27 -3.39
N ASN A 86 -10.50 9.33 -3.30
CA ASN A 86 -10.82 7.89 -3.31
C ASN A 86 -11.61 7.47 -2.07
N ARG A 87 -11.30 8.00 -0.88
CA ARG A 87 -12.06 7.72 0.35
C ARG A 87 -13.49 8.21 0.23
N ARG A 88 -13.70 9.44 -0.26
CA ARG A 88 -15.06 9.97 -0.49
C ARG A 88 -15.82 9.08 -1.48
N GLN A 89 -15.21 8.73 -2.62
CA GLN A 89 -15.84 7.83 -3.59
C GLN A 89 -16.15 6.46 -2.99
N THR A 90 -15.21 5.82 -2.29
CA THR A 90 -15.43 4.54 -1.62
C THR A 90 -16.52 4.64 -0.56
N THR A 91 -16.55 5.71 0.24
CA THR A 91 -17.61 5.96 1.22
C THR A 91 -18.97 6.12 0.53
N LEU A 92 -19.06 6.90 -0.55
CA LEU A 92 -20.29 7.06 -1.32
C LEU A 92 -20.76 5.73 -1.92
N SER A 93 -19.85 4.90 -2.46
CA SER A 93 -20.19 3.58 -2.99
C SER A 93 -20.70 2.62 -1.90
N LYS A 94 -20.12 2.68 -0.69
CA LYS A 94 -20.56 1.87 0.47
C LYS A 94 -21.88 2.35 1.07
N ASN A 95 -22.07 3.66 1.11
CA ASN A 95 -23.28 4.29 1.63
C ASN A 95 -24.38 4.38 0.56
N ARG A 96 -24.16 3.86 -0.65
CA ARG A 96 -25.17 3.81 -1.70
C ARG A 96 -26.36 2.99 -1.19
N LEU A 97 -27.57 3.45 -1.49
CA LEU A 97 -28.79 2.69 -1.22
C LEU A 97 -28.68 1.30 -1.85
N GLN A 98 -28.87 0.27 -1.03
CA GLN A 98 -28.72 -1.11 -1.45
C GLN A 98 -30.01 -1.56 -2.14
N SER A 99 -29.88 -2.10 -3.36
CA SER A 99 -31.04 -2.65 -4.08
C SER A 99 -31.45 -4.00 -3.49
N ALA A 100 -32.70 -4.43 -3.72
CA ALA A 100 -33.17 -5.76 -3.29
C ALA A 100 -32.26 -6.89 -3.78
N LYS A 101 -31.81 -6.82 -5.05
CA LYS A 101 -30.86 -7.79 -5.63
C LYS A 101 -29.50 -7.80 -4.92
N ASP A 102 -29.01 -6.64 -4.48
CA ASP A 102 -27.75 -6.56 -3.74
C ASP A 102 -27.89 -7.13 -2.33
N HIS A 103 -29.07 -6.95 -1.71
CA HIS A 103 -29.41 -7.55 -0.42
C HIS A 103 -29.53 -9.08 -0.51
N GLU A 104 -30.20 -9.61 -1.53
CA GLU A 104 -30.28 -11.06 -1.80
C GLU A 104 -28.88 -11.69 -1.95
N LYS A 105 -27.99 -11.05 -2.73
CA LYS A 105 -26.59 -11.49 -2.86
C LYS A 105 -25.83 -11.48 -1.54
N TYR A 106 -26.07 -10.47 -0.72
CA TYR A 106 -25.47 -10.36 0.61
C TYR A 106 -25.94 -11.51 1.52
N VAL A 107 -27.26 -11.77 1.56
CA VAL A 107 -27.86 -12.88 2.30
C VAL A 107 -27.26 -14.21 1.87
N GLN A 108 -27.21 -14.50 0.56
CA GLN A 108 -26.66 -15.75 0.05
C GLN A 108 -25.19 -15.94 0.45
N ARG A 109 -24.39 -14.87 0.38
CA ARG A 109 -22.99 -14.91 0.82
C ARG A 109 -22.86 -15.15 2.32
N SER A 110 -23.75 -14.57 3.13
CA SER A 110 -23.79 -14.78 4.57
C SER A 110 -24.10 -16.24 4.90
N LEU A 111 -25.12 -16.83 4.26
CA LEU A 111 -25.49 -18.24 4.43
C LEU A 111 -24.34 -19.18 4.06
N ASN A 112 -23.65 -18.92 2.94
CA ASN A 112 -22.49 -19.72 2.53
C ASN A 112 -21.32 -19.63 3.52
N ASN A 113 -21.11 -18.46 4.11
CA ASN A 113 -20.07 -18.29 5.13
C ASN A 113 -20.45 -19.00 6.44
N LEU A 114 -21.73 -18.97 6.83
CA LEU A 114 -22.25 -19.65 8.01
C LEU A 114 -22.14 -21.17 7.85
N SER A 115 -22.55 -21.73 6.71
CA SER A 115 -22.43 -23.18 6.47
C SER A 115 -20.97 -23.65 6.52
N ALA A 116 -20.06 -22.88 5.92
CA ALA A 116 -18.62 -23.15 5.99
C ALA A 116 -18.06 -23.07 7.42
N LEU A 117 -18.60 -22.17 8.26
CA LEU A 117 -18.22 -22.06 9.67
C LEU A 117 -18.77 -23.25 10.47
N GLU A 118 -20.02 -23.64 10.25
CA GLU A 118 -20.66 -24.79 10.90
C GLU A 118 -19.87 -26.07 10.63
N SER A 119 -19.50 -26.33 9.36
CA SER A 119 -18.66 -27.49 9.03
C SER A 119 -17.32 -27.47 9.77
N LYS A 120 -16.66 -26.29 9.88
CA LYS A 120 -15.39 -26.14 10.61
C LYS A 120 -15.54 -26.37 12.12
N LEU A 121 -16.66 -25.96 12.71
CA LEU A 121 -16.92 -26.15 14.14
C LEU A 121 -17.27 -27.61 14.44
N GLN A 122 -18.03 -28.26 13.57
CA GLN A 122 -18.34 -29.69 13.67
C GLN A 122 -17.07 -30.55 13.67
N VAL A 123 -16.11 -30.25 12.78
CA VAL A 123 -14.80 -30.94 12.78
C VAL A 123 -14.05 -30.78 14.10
N LYS A 124 -14.27 -29.65 14.81
CA LYS A 124 -13.68 -29.38 16.13
C LYS A 124 -14.51 -29.92 17.30
N GLY A 125 -15.59 -30.66 17.03
CA GLY A 125 -16.47 -31.23 18.05
C GLY A 125 -17.48 -30.24 18.66
N ILE A 126 -17.66 -29.06 18.05
CA ILE A 126 -18.59 -28.03 18.53
C ILE A 126 -19.79 -27.99 17.58
N SER A 127 -20.97 -28.39 18.08
CA SER A 127 -22.21 -28.36 17.32
C SER A 127 -23.06 -27.15 17.73
N ILE A 128 -22.95 -26.07 16.96
CA ILE A 128 -23.75 -24.85 17.12
C ILE A 128 -24.42 -24.56 15.78
N LYS A 129 -25.72 -24.31 15.79
CA LYS A 129 -26.49 -23.87 14.63
C LYS A 129 -26.64 -22.36 14.66
N PHE A 130 -26.31 -21.69 13.57
CA PHE A 130 -26.45 -20.23 13.47
C PHE A 130 -27.71 -19.88 12.69
N GLU A 131 -28.65 -19.20 13.33
CA GLU A 131 -29.83 -18.65 12.68
C GLU A 131 -29.64 -17.14 12.43
N PRO A 132 -29.54 -16.69 11.17
CA PRO A 132 -29.36 -15.28 10.87
C PRO A 132 -30.68 -14.51 11.06
N VAL A 133 -30.64 -13.46 11.88
CA VAL A 133 -31.81 -12.63 12.25
C VAL A 133 -32.33 -11.79 11.09
N ASP A 134 -31.43 -11.40 10.18
CA ASP A 134 -31.72 -10.41 9.12
C ASP A 134 -32.07 -11.03 7.76
N VAL A 135 -32.37 -12.34 7.70
CA VAL A 135 -32.81 -12.97 6.46
C VAL A 135 -34.31 -12.75 6.29
N PRO A 136 -34.77 -12.06 5.23
CA PRO A 136 -36.19 -11.93 4.95
C PRO A 136 -36.81 -13.33 4.86
N LYS A 137 -37.84 -13.59 5.66
CA LYS A 137 -38.68 -14.77 5.46
C LYS A 137 -39.39 -14.59 4.12
N MET A 138 -39.05 -15.43 3.14
CA MET A 138 -39.76 -15.50 1.87
C MET A 138 -41.20 -15.96 2.08
#